data_AF-G9WZ41-F1
#
_entry.id   AF-G9WZ41-F1
#
_cell.length_a   1.000
_cell.length_b   1.000
_cell.length_c   1.000
_cell.angle_alpha   90.00
_cell.angle_beta   90.00
_cell.angle_gamma   90.00
#
_symmetry.space_group_name_H-M   'P 1'
#
loop_
_entity.id
_entity.type
_entity.pdbx_description
1 polymer ?
#
loop_
_entity_poly.entity_id
_entity_poly.type
_entity_poly.pdbx_seq_one_letter_code
_entity_poly.pdbx_strand_id
1 'polypeptide(L)'
;MFNITSDIHIDMYYHTNIPKFKQYDYIMGNTDALSEKLKDTVRMNVDNYIYSMIKNTDEIEDTLIISGDIANNNTYSKEFLIKASSIWKNVWYTDGNHEYYFQDKDSGDNRLYKLIEDLKDYPNIKYVANTVQEIKNKEKTLKIGFLPLMYNMNNPKVRYAFNHFMNDEHFITEDYLYESYRKGYSFYTKEIYGKCDICVSHVPVLKLEGTRGKETTYFTKLKLDPNIIYFFGHTHENEEVTNYITQEDGTKASVKGYNIGVGYPPDYGRGVGIPHLRTFKWLEKENKLTEISCNIEQNKTDLERENNELMKKYARKFIRLYNLEYDGDVNYSHVYRNKTDLEREIKELVKKYVGKIKAFDILNKRK
;
A
#
# COMPACT_ATOMS: atom_id res chain seq x y z
N MET A 1 9.96 17.93 -8.45
CA MET A 1 9.26 17.72 -7.17
C MET A 1 8.21 16.65 -7.39
N PHE A 2 7.73 15.96 -6.36
CA PHE A 2 7.03 14.68 -6.54
C PHE A 2 5.97 14.39 -5.47
N ASN A 3 4.92 13.69 -5.90
CA ASN A 3 4.08 12.88 -5.01
C ASN A 3 4.69 11.48 -4.88
N ILE A 4 4.53 10.85 -3.73
CA ILE A 4 5.03 9.49 -3.49
C ILE A 4 4.08 8.67 -2.62
N THR A 5 3.98 7.37 -2.91
CA THR A 5 3.15 6.40 -2.16
C THR A 5 3.67 4.96 -2.30
N SER A 6 3.19 4.07 -1.45
CA SER A 6 3.44 2.61 -1.46
C SER A 6 2.23 1.88 -0.85
N ASP A 7 2.20 0.55 -1.00
CA ASP A 7 1.27 -0.34 -0.29
C ASP A 7 -0.19 0.00 -0.64
N ILE A 8 -0.44 0.20 -1.93
CA ILE A 8 -1.72 0.64 -2.48
C ILE A 8 -2.77 -0.46 -2.32
N HIS A 9 -2.39 -1.71 -2.64
CA HIS A 9 -3.23 -2.92 -2.54
C HIS A 9 -4.64 -2.74 -3.10
N ILE A 10 -4.77 -2.06 -4.24
CA ILE A 10 -6.08 -1.58 -4.71
C ILE A 10 -7.11 -2.70 -4.90
N ASP A 11 -6.66 -3.88 -5.32
CA ASP A 11 -7.51 -5.06 -5.50
C ASP A 11 -8.09 -5.59 -4.19
N MET A 12 -7.51 -5.23 -3.05
CA MET A 12 -8.01 -5.59 -1.72
C MET A 12 -9.05 -4.60 -1.19
N TYR A 13 -9.09 -3.36 -1.70
CA TYR A 13 -10.15 -2.39 -1.41
C TYR A 13 -11.49 -2.75 -2.02
N TYR A 14 -11.48 -3.56 -3.07
CA TYR A 14 -12.68 -3.90 -3.82
C TYR A 14 -12.75 -5.39 -4.09
N HIS A 15 -13.61 -6.09 -3.35
CA HIS A 15 -13.88 -7.51 -3.55
C HIS A 15 -14.55 -7.76 -4.91
N THR A 16 -13.72 -7.96 -5.92
CA THR A 16 -14.18 -8.23 -7.28
C THR A 16 -14.36 -9.73 -7.44
N ASN A 17 -15.60 -10.18 -7.64
CA ASN A 17 -15.90 -11.59 -7.83
C ASN A 17 -15.44 -12.07 -9.21
N ILE A 18 -14.33 -12.79 -9.24
CA ILE A 18 -13.76 -13.36 -10.46
C ILE A 18 -14.15 -14.85 -10.58
N PRO A 19 -14.77 -15.29 -11.68
CA PRO A 19 -14.96 -16.70 -11.94
C PRO A 19 -13.62 -17.43 -12.02
N LYS A 20 -13.51 -18.63 -11.42
CA LYS A 20 -12.25 -19.41 -11.34
C LYS A 20 -11.57 -19.59 -12.71
N PHE A 21 -12.33 -19.83 -13.77
CA PHE A 21 -11.82 -20.03 -15.13
C PHE A 21 -11.26 -18.76 -15.79
N LYS A 22 -11.43 -17.57 -15.18
CA LYS A 22 -10.86 -16.29 -15.61
C LYS A 22 -9.79 -15.75 -14.66
N GLN A 23 -9.45 -16.50 -13.62
CA GLN A 23 -8.50 -16.06 -12.60
C GLN A 23 -7.09 -15.86 -13.19
N TYR A 24 -6.64 -16.74 -14.07
CA TYR A 24 -5.34 -16.60 -14.74
C TYR A 24 -5.28 -15.30 -15.58
N ASP A 25 -6.26 -15.09 -16.47
CA ASP A 25 -6.32 -13.87 -17.30
C ASP A 25 -6.33 -12.59 -16.45
N TYR A 26 -7.09 -12.62 -15.36
CA TYR A 26 -7.18 -11.51 -14.42
C TYR A 26 -5.85 -11.23 -13.70
N ILE A 27 -5.17 -12.27 -13.22
CA ILE A 27 -3.85 -12.17 -12.57
C ILE A 27 -2.80 -11.64 -13.55
N MET A 28 -2.78 -12.17 -14.77
CA MET A 28 -1.80 -11.81 -15.81
C MET A 28 -2.09 -10.47 -16.48
N GLY A 29 -3.30 -9.93 -16.33
CA GLY A 29 -3.69 -8.66 -16.94
C GLY A 29 -4.13 -8.79 -18.40
N ASN A 30 -4.56 -9.98 -18.82
CA ASN A 30 -5.17 -10.25 -20.14
C ASN A 30 -6.58 -9.67 -20.20
N THR A 31 -6.67 -8.34 -20.06
CA THR A 31 -7.92 -7.60 -19.93
C THR A 31 -8.86 -7.85 -21.12
N ASP A 32 -8.35 -8.04 -22.33
CA ASP A 32 -9.17 -8.37 -23.51
C ASP A 32 -9.97 -9.67 -23.38
N ALA A 33 -9.44 -10.65 -22.63
CA ALA A 33 -10.11 -11.93 -22.38
C ALA A 33 -11.17 -11.85 -21.27
N LEU A 34 -11.27 -10.73 -20.56
CA LEU A 34 -12.25 -10.51 -19.50
C LEU A 34 -13.58 -9.99 -20.06
N SER A 35 -14.68 -10.19 -19.32
CA SER A 35 -15.98 -9.63 -19.71
C SER A 35 -16.01 -8.11 -19.52
N GLU A 36 -16.74 -7.38 -20.36
CA GLU A 36 -16.86 -5.92 -20.24
C GLU A 36 -17.35 -5.49 -18.85
N LYS A 37 -18.34 -6.20 -18.28
CA LYS A 37 -18.81 -5.95 -16.91
C LYS A 37 -17.69 -5.99 -15.87
N LEU A 38 -16.74 -6.91 -16.02
CA LEU A 38 -15.60 -7.00 -15.11
C LEU A 38 -14.62 -5.85 -15.34
N LYS A 39 -14.31 -5.52 -16.60
CA LYS A 39 -13.45 -4.38 -16.94
C LYS A 39 -14.00 -3.07 -16.37
N ASP A 40 -15.30 -2.82 -16.55
CA ASP A 40 -15.98 -1.64 -16.03
C ASP A 40 -15.95 -1.58 -14.50
N THR A 41 -16.06 -2.74 -13.84
CA THR A 41 -15.96 -2.82 -12.37
C THR A 41 -14.55 -2.44 -11.91
N VAL A 42 -13.51 -2.97 -12.54
CA VAL A 42 -12.11 -2.63 -12.23
C VAL A 42 -11.85 -1.14 -12.46
N ARG A 43 -12.27 -0.59 -13.61
CA ARG A 43 -12.11 0.84 -13.93
C ARG A 43 -12.79 1.73 -12.89
N MET A 44 -14.03 1.42 -12.53
CA MET A 44 -14.77 2.16 -11.49
C MET A 44 -14.04 2.12 -10.14
N ASN A 45 -13.50 0.95 -9.76
CA ASN A 45 -12.76 0.79 -8.52
C ASN A 45 -11.44 1.59 -8.52
N VAL A 46 -10.70 1.56 -9.64
CA VAL A 46 -9.51 2.39 -9.88
C VAL A 46 -9.84 3.88 -9.80
N ASP A 47 -10.92 4.32 -10.44
CA ASP A 47 -11.37 5.71 -10.41
C ASP A 47 -11.72 6.15 -8.98
N ASN A 48 -12.44 5.32 -8.22
CA ASN A 48 -12.80 5.61 -6.83
C ASN A 48 -11.57 5.72 -5.92
N TYR A 49 -10.59 4.83 -6.10
CA TYR A 49 -9.35 4.84 -5.32
C TYR A 49 -8.53 6.09 -5.61
N ILE A 50 -8.30 6.40 -6.89
CA ILE A 50 -7.53 7.58 -7.32
C ILE A 50 -8.24 8.86 -6.91
N TYR A 51 -9.57 8.92 -7.00
CA TYR A 51 -10.35 10.06 -6.50
C TYR A 51 -10.10 10.27 -5.00
N SER A 52 -10.16 9.21 -4.20
CA SER A 52 -9.89 9.27 -2.76
C SER A 52 -8.44 9.70 -2.49
N MET A 53 -7.50 9.14 -3.23
CA MET A 53 -6.08 9.46 -3.16
C MET A 53 -5.82 10.95 -3.42
N ILE A 54 -6.42 11.53 -4.48
CA ILE A 54 -6.32 12.96 -4.78
C ILE A 54 -7.03 13.80 -3.72
N LYS A 55 -8.25 13.42 -3.32
CA LYS A 55 -9.03 14.15 -2.31
C LYS A 55 -8.28 14.28 -0.98
N ASN A 56 -7.53 13.25 -0.61
CA ASN A 56 -6.77 13.19 0.65
C ASN A 56 -5.34 13.70 0.51
N THR A 57 -4.99 14.29 -0.65
CA THR A 57 -3.67 14.86 -0.92
C THR A 57 -3.82 16.35 -1.18
N ASP A 58 -3.16 17.17 -0.37
CA ASP A 58 -3.30 18.63 -0.44
C ASP A 58 -2.80 19.21 -1.78
N GLU A 59 -1.76 18.62 -2.36
CA GLU A 59 -1.17 19.11 -3.60
C GLU A 59 -0.63 18.02 -4.52
N ILE A 60 -0.88 18.18 -5.82
CA ILE A 60 -0.46 17.28 -6.89
C ILE A 60 0.73 17.89 -7.64
N GLU A 61 1.80 17.12 -7.73
CA GLU A 61 3.04 17.45 -8.43
C GLU A 61 3.08 16.82 -9.83
N ASP A 62 4.08 17.19 -10.63
CA ASP A 62 4.23 16.67 -11.98
C ASP A 62 4.62 15.18 -12.04
N THR A 63 5.28 14.66 -11.00
CA THR A 63 5.77 13.28 -10.94
C THR A 63 5.12 12.54 -9.77
N LEU A 64 4.56 11.37 -10.06
CA LEU A 64 4.15 10.38 -9.06
C LEU A 64 5.20 9.26 -8.99
N ILE A 65 5.66 8.97 -7.77
CA ILE A 65 6.52 7.83 -7.47
C ILE A 65 5.70 6.77 -6.72
N ILE A 66 5.74 5.53 -7.17
CA ILE A 66 5.05 4.39 -6.54
C ILE A 66 6.09 3.34 -6.15
N SER A 67 6.21 3.08 -4.85
CA SER A 67 7.26 2.22 -4.29
C SER A 67 6.78 0.79 -4.01
N GLY A 68 6.10 0.16 -4.98
CA GLY A 68 5.65 -1.23 -4.89
C GLY A 68 4.27 -1.43 -4.25
N ASP A 69 3.81 -2.69 -4.31
CA ASP A 69 2.54 -3.17 -3.77
C ASP A 69 1.33 -2.41 -4.34
N ILE A 70 1.24 -2.35 -5.67
CA ILE A 70 0.10 -1.76 -6.36
C ILE A 70 -1.12 -2.66 -6.19
N ALA A 71 -0.97 -3.93 -6.58
CA ALA A 71 -2.01 -4.95 -6.50
C ALA A 71 -1.43 -6.36 -6.60
N ASN A 72 -2.22 -7.36 -6.20
CA ASN A 72 -1.88 -8.76 -6.43
C ASN A 72 -2.11 -9.25 -7.87
N ASN A 73 -2.48 -8.38 -8.80
CA ASN A 73 -2.79 -8.75 -10.18
C ASN A 73 -2.53 -7.61 -11.16
N ASN A 74 -2.15 -7.95 -12.38
CA ASN A 74 -1.86 -6.96 -13.41
C ASN A 74 -3.10 -6.25 -13.95
N THR A 75 -4.30 -6.83 -13.83
CA THR A 75 -5.52 -6.14 -14.29
C THR A 75 -5.70 -4.82 -13.54
N TYR A 76 -5.62 -4.85 -12.21
CA TYR A 76 -5.65 -3.65 -11.39
C TYR A 76 -4.40 -2.79 -11.55
N SER A 77 -3.20 -3.37 -11.53
CA SER A 77 -1.97 -2.57 -11.66
C SER A 77 -1.91 -1.79 -12.98
N LYS A 78 -2.32 -2.42 -14.09
CA LYS A 78 -2.37 -1.79 -15.42
C LYS A 78 -3.37 -0.65 -15.46
N GLU A 79 -4.62 -0.90 -15.06
CA GLU A 79 -5.68 0.13 -15.07
C GLU A 79 -5.32 1.30 -14.14
N PHE A 80 -4.75 1.01 -12.95
CA PHE A 80 -4.26 2.03 -12.02
C PHE A 80 -3.16 2.90 -12.64
N LEU A 81 -2.12 2.28 -13.21
CA LEU A 81 -1.00 3.01 -13.80
C LEU A 81 -1.43 3.85 -15.01
N ILE A 82 -2.30 3.31 -15.88
CA ILE A 82 -2.87 4.04 -17.01
C ILE A 82 -3.68 5.23 -16.52
N LYS A 83 -4.56 5.05 -15.52
CA LYS A 83 -5.36 6.15 -14.98
C LYS A 83 -4.47 7.20 -14.32
N ALA A 84 -3.48 6.80 -13.53
CA ALA A 84 -2.51 7.71 -12.93
C ALA A 84 -1.76 8.52 -14.02
N SER A 85 -1.38 7.89 -15.13
CA SER A 85 -0.69 8.57 -16.23
C SER A 85 -1.50 9.68 -16.91
N SER A 86 -2.83 9.70 -16.71
CA SER A 86 -3.69 10.80 -17.19
C SER A 86 -3.70 12.03 -16.28
N ILE A 87 -3.17 11.91 -15.07
CA ILE A 87 -3.15 12.96 -14.04
C ILE A 87 -1.72 13.49 -13.86
N TRP A 88 -0.74 12.59 -13.75
CA TRP A 88 0.68 12.94 -13.56
C TRP A 88 1.44 12.95 -14.89
N LYS A 89 2.32 13.95 -15.06
CA LYS A 89 3.20 14.04 -16.24
C LYS A 89 4.22 12.91 -16.29
N ASN A 90 4.63 12.40 -15.14
CA ASN A 90 5.50 11.23 -15.01
C ASN A 90 4.96 10.30 -13.93
N VAL A 91 4.88 9.00 -14.23
CA VAL A 91 4.57 7.95 -13.27
C VAL A 91 5.78 7.02 -13.23
N TRP A 92 6.52 7.06 -12.13
CA TRP A 92 7.67 6.19 -11.89
C TRP A 92 7.29 5.14 -10.87
N TYR A 93 7.42 3.87 -11.21
CA TYR A 93 7.05 2.79 -10.31
C TYR A 93 8.15 1.75 -10.17
N THR A 94 8.21 1.15 -8.99
CA THR A 94 8.98 -0.06 -8.70
C THR A 94 8.04 -1.16 -8.24
N ASP A 95 8.59 -2.37 -8.16
CA ASP A 95 7.94 -3.55 -7.61
C ASP A 95 8.08 -3.61 -6.07
N GLY A 96 7.05 -4.15 -5.44
CA GLY A 96 7.05 -4.70 -4.08
C GLY A 96 6.90 -6.22 -4.12
N ASN A 97 6.67 -6.85 -2.97
CA ASN A 97 6.55 -8.32 -2.92
C ASN A 97 5.26 -8.80 -3.61
N HIS A 98 4.18 -8.01 -3.56
CA HIS A 98 2.90 -8.39 -4.15
C HIS A 98 2.91 -8.41 -5.68
N GLU A 99 3.83 -7.71 -6.34
CA GLU A 99 4.08 -7.81 -7.79
C GLU A 99 4.55 -9.20 -8.23
N TYR A 100 5.07 -10.01 -7.29
CA TYR A 100 5.53 -11.39 -7.50
C TYR A 100 4.52 -12.46 -7.11
N TYR A 101 3.38 -12.07 -6.54
CA TYR A 101 2.37 -13.03 -6.14
C TYR A 101 1.76 -13.76 -7.33
N PHE A 102 1.32 -15.00 -7.14
CA PHE A 102 0.63 -15.80 -8.17
C PHE A 102 1.35 -15.92 -9.52
N GLN A 103 2.67 -15.70 -9.57
CA GLN A 103 3.49 -16.05 -10.72
C GLN A 103 3.59 -17.57 -10.82
N ASP A 104 3.53 -18.09 -12.04
CA ASP A 104 3.74 -19.52 -12.27
C ASP A 104 5.24 -19.81 -12.20
N LYS A 105 5.64 -20.56 -11.18
CA LYS A 105 7.04 -20.89 -10.89
C LYS A 105 7.66 -21.80 -11.95
N ASP A 106 6.84 -22.52 -12.72
CA ASP A 106 7.29 -23.59 -13.60
C ASP A 106 7.24 -23.21 -15.10
N SER A 107 6.40 -22.24 -15.49
CA SER A 107 6.24 -21.84 -16.91
C SER A 107 7.12 -20.66 -17.34
N GLY A 108 7.79 -19.98 -16.40
CA GLY A 108 8.61 -18.80 -16.69
C GLY A 108 7.81 -17.51 -16.93
N ASP A 109 6.49 -17.53 -16.68
CA ASP A 109 5.59 -16.38 -16.80
C ASP A 109 5.89 -15.33 -15.71
N ASN A 110 6.69 -14.34 -16.10
CA ASN A 110 6.99 -13.21 -15.23
C ASN A 110 5.92 -12.12 -15.40
N ARG A 111 4.96 -12.13 -14.48
CA ARG A 111 3.86 -11.17 -14.41
C ARG A 111 4.35 -9.71 -14.46
N LEU A 112 5.46 -9.39 -13.79
CA LEU A 112 6.02 -8.04 -13.80
C LEU A 112 6.54 -7.64 -15.19
N TYR A 113 7.28 -8.52 -15.88
CA TYR A 113 7.72 -8.24 -17.27
C TYR A 113 6.53 -8.07 -18.21
N LYS A 114 5.48 -8.87 -18.06
CA LYS A 114 4.25 -8.67 -18.83
C LYS A 114 3.63 -7.29 -18.55
N LEU A 115 3.55 -6.87 -17.30
CA LEU A 115 3.01 -5.54 -16.96
C LEU A 115 3.84 -4.42 -17.62
N ILE A 116 5.17 -4.53 -17.60
CA ILE A 116 6.08 -3.57 -18.24
C ILE A 116 5.83 -3.53 -19.75
N GLU A 117 5.74 -4.68 -20.40
CA GLU A 117 5.50 -4.80 -21.85
C GLU A 117 4.12 -4.24 -22.24
N ASP A 118 3.09 -4.57 -21.48
CA ASP A 118 1.71 -4.08 -21.67
C ASP A 118 1.60 -2.54 -21.53
N LEU A 119 2.57 -1.89 -20.89
CA LEU A 119 2.61 -0.45 -20.63
C LEU A 119 3.61 0.31 -21.52
N LYS A 120 4.31 -0.37 -22.44
CA LYS A 120 5.36 0.25 -23.28
C LYS A 120 4.87 1.42 -24.14
N ASP A 121 3.58 1.43 -24.51
CA ASP A 121 2.97 2.47 -25.33
C ASP A 121 2.56 3.72 -24.52
N TYR A 122 2.79 3.71 -23.20
CA TYR A 122 2.54 4.82 -22.29
C TYR A 122 3.89 5.44 -21.85
N PRO A 123 4.49 6.35 -22.63
CA PRO A 123 5.88 6.79 -22.43
C PRO A 123 6.13 7.57 -21.14
N ASN A 124 5.07 8.07 -20.50
CA ASN A 124 5.13 8.72 -19.19
C ASN A 124 5.05 7.75 -18.01
N ILE A 125 4.76 6.47 -18.25
CA ILE A 125 4.81 5.41 -17.24
C ILE A 125 6.16 4.69 -17.37
N LYS A 126 6.95 4.65 -16.29
CA LYS A 126 8.29 4.07 -16.29
C LYS A 126 8.47 3.14 -15.11
N TYR A 127 8.83 1.89 -15.41
CA TYR A 127 9.41 1.00 -14.42
C TYR A 127 10.87 1.39 -14.20
N VAL A 128 11.22 1.77 -12.98
CA VAL A 128 12.51 2.42 -12.67
C VAL A 128 13.39 1.63 -11.70
N ALA A 129 13.05 0.38 -11.41
CA ALA A 129 13.83 -0.45 -10.49
C ALA A 129 15.30 -0.62 -10.94
N ASN A 130 16.25 -0.53 -10.00
CA ASN A 130 17.70 -0.55 -10.24
C ASN A 130 18.17 0.55 -11.21
N THR A 131 17.55 1.73 -11.14
CA THR A 131 17.97 2.89 -11.93
C THR A 131 18.14 4.13 -11.05
N VAL A 132 18.88 5.11 -11.56
CA VAL A 132 18.91 6.46 -11.01
C VAL A 132 18.15 7.37 -11.97
N GLN A 133 17.15 8.07 -11.45
CA GLN A 133 16.44 9.11 -12.19
C GLN A 133 16.82 10.48 -11.64
N GLU A 134 16.70 11.50 -12.50
CA GLU A 134 16.87 12.89 -12.10
C GLU A 134 15.51 13.58 -12.13
N ILE A 135 15.18 14.28 -11.05
CA ILE A 135 14.03 15.17 -11.01
C ILE A 135 14.50 16.61 -10.85
N LYS A 136 14.05 17.46 -11.76
CA LYS A 136 14.44 18.86 -11.82
C LYS A 136 13.29 19.75 -11.39
N ASN A 137 13.58 20.76 -10.58
CA ASN A 137 12.76 21.98 -10.52
C ASN A 137 13.61 23.16 -11.03
N LYS A 138 13.10 24.40 -10.93
CA LYS A 138 13.80 25.58 -11.46
C LYS A 138 15.25 25.72 -10.91
N GLU A 139 15.46 25.38 -9.64
CA GLU A 139 16.70 25.70 -8.90
C GLU A 139 17.59 24.48 -8.57
N LYS A 140 17.03 23.27 -8.54
CA LYS A 140 17.72 22.06 -8.07
C LYS A 140 17.38 20.86 -8.95
N THR A 141 18.40 20.06 -9.23
CA THR A 141 18.24 18.70 -9.75
C THR A 141 18.54 17.74 -8.60
N LEU A 142 17.60 16.85 -8.30
CA LEU A 142 17.75 15.79 -7.32
C LEU A 142 17.96 14.45 -8.03
N LYS A 143 18.92 13.67 -7.57
CA LYS A 143 19.16 12.29 -8.01
C LYS A 143 18.43 11.32 -7.10
N ILE A 144 17.60 10.48 -7.70
CA ILE A 144 16.77 9.49 -7.00
C ILE A 144 17.22 8.09 -7.42
N GLY A 145 17.76 7.33 -6.48
CA GLY A 145 18.05 5.92 -6.66
C GLY A 145 16.84 5.06 -6.32
N PHE A 146 16.42 4.20 -7.26
CA PHE A 146 15.32 3.27 -7.09
C PHE A 146 15.84 1.86 -6.83
N LEU A 147 15.62 1.37 -5.62
CA LEU A 147 16.24 0.20 -5.05
C LEU A 147 15.20 -0.92 -4.86
N PRO A 148 15.08 -1.89 -5.78
CA PRO A 148 14.22 -3.06 -5.62
C PRO A 148 14.91 -4.11 -4.73
N LEU A 149 15.21 -3.72 -3.49
CA LEU A 149 15.87 -4.58 -2.52
C LEU A 149 14.82 -5.39 -1.76
N MET A 150 14.94 -6.71 -1.82
CA MET A 150 14.16 -7.63 -0.99
C MET A 150 14.90 -8.03 0.29
N TYR A 151 14.36 -9.00 1.00
CA TYR A 151 14.86 -9.47 2.30
C TYR A 151 16.27 -10.05 2.21
N ASN A 152 17.09 -9.78 3.24
CA ASN A 152 18.41 -10.41 3.35
C ASN A 152 18.29 -11.86 3.84
N MET A 153 18.06 -12.79 2.92
CA MET A 153 17.96 -14.22 3.21
C MET A 153 19.27 -14.85 3.71
N ASN A 154 20.40 -14.12 3.68
CA ASN A 154 21.65 -14.57 4.33
C ASN A 154 21.57 -14.50 5.86
N ASN A 155 20.62 -13.75 6.40
CA ASN A 155 20.35 -13.69 7.83
C ASN A 155 19.45 -14.88 8.24
N PRO A 156 19.93 -15.81 9.10
CA PRO A 156 19.16 -17.00 9.45
C PRO A 156 17.79 -16.71 10.08
N LYS A 157 17.64 -15.56 10.76
CA LYS A 157 16.35 -15.18 11.36
C LYS A 157 15.34 -14.70 10.33
N VAL A 158 15.82 -13.96 9.33
CA VAL A 158 15.00 -13.52 8.20
C VAL A 158 14.55 -14.72 7.40
N ARG A 159 15.49 -15.62 7.06
CA ARG A 159 15.17 -16.88 6.37
C ARG A 159 14.18 -17.75 7.15
N TYR A 160 14.38 -17.91 8.45
CA TYR A 160 13.45 -18.66 9.29
C TYR A 160 12.05 -18.04 9.27
N ALA A 161 11.95 -16.72 9.39
CA ALA A 161 10.65 -16.06 9.41
C ALA A 161 9.94 -16.09 8.04
N PHE A 162 10.70 -15.98 6.95
CA PHE A 162 10.19 -16.19 5.59
C PHE A 162 9.55 -17.58 5.46
N ASN A 163 10.28 -18.64 5.79
CA ASN A 163 9.85 -20.04 5.64
C ASN A 163 8.79 -20.55 6.65
N HIS A 164 8.26 -19.69 7.52
CA HIS A 164 7.30 -20.13 8.54
C HIS A 164 6.17 -19.14 8.84
N PHE A 165 6.32 -17.86 8.50
CA PHE A 165 5.36 -16.82 8.91
C PHE A 165 4.91 -15.91 7.77
N MET A 166 5.58 -15.94 6.60
CA MET A 166 5.29 -15.01 5.52
C MET A 166 4.52 -15.69 4.39
N ASN A 167 3.45 -15.04 3.92
CA ASN A 167 2.72 -15.49 2.74
C ASN A 167 3.63 -15.56 1.50
N ASP A 168 4.67 -14.72 1.46
CA ASP A 168 5.66 -14.66 0.39
C ASP A 168 6.29 -16.02 0.10
N GLU A 169 6.44 -16.93 1.07
CA GLU A 169 7.01 -18.27 0.83
C GLU A 169 6.22 -19.08 -0.20
N HIS A 170 4.90 -18.85 -0.26
CA HIS A 170 4.03 -19.55 -1.18
C HIS A 170 4.20 -19.05 -2.62
N PHE A 171 4.66 -17.80 -2.80
CA PHE A 171 4.66 -17.14 -4.10
C PHE A 171 6.05 -16.84 -4.65
N ILE A 172 7.03 -16.56 -3.78
CA ILE A 172 8.37 -16.11 -4.13
C ILE A 172 9.37 -17.21 -3.77
N THR A 173 10.32 -17.50 -4.66
CA THR A 173 11.38 -18.50 -4.39
C THR A 173 12.51 -17.90 -3.55
N GLU A 174 13.16 -18.71 -2.70
CA GLU A 174 14.37 -18.28 -1.98
C GLU A 174 15.46 -17.75 -2.94
N ASP A 175 15.68 -18.41 -4.08
CA ASP A 175 16.70 -18.03 -5.07
C ASP A 175 16.50 -16.60 -5.59
N TYR A 176 15.26 -16.25 -5.94
CA TYR A 176 14.91 -14.88 -6.33
C TYR A 176 15.22 -13.87 -5.22
N LEU A 177 14.89 -14.18 -3.96
CA LEU A 177 15.17 -13.28 -2.83
C LEU A 177 16.68 -13.07 -2.60
N TYR A 178 17.48 -14.14 -2.68
CA TYR A 178 18.94 -14.04 -2.63
C TYR A 178 19.50 -13.19 -3.78
N GLU A 179 18.99 -13.39 -4.99
CA GLU A 179 19.42 -12.65 -6.16
C GLU A 179 19.04 -11.17 -6.07
N SER A 180 17.78 -10.88 -5.71
CA SER A 180 17.26 -9.52 -5.52
C SER A 180 18.05 -8.77 -4.45
N TYR A 181 18.28 -9.38 -3.28
CA TYR A 181 19.10 -8.78 -2.23
C TYR A 181 20.52 -8.47 -2.72
N ARG A 182 21.19 -9.43 -3.40
CA ARG A 182 22.56 -9.24 -3.89
C ARG A 182 22.65 -8.14 -4.95
N LYS A 183 21.72 -8.12 -5.90
CA LYS A 183 21.66 -7.10 -6.97
C LYS A 183 21.37 -5.73 -6.38
N GLY A 184 20.34 -5.61 -5.55
CA GLY A 184 19.96 -4.36 -4.88
C GLY A 184 21.09 -3.82 -4.01
N TYR A 185 21.72 -4.67 -3.18
CA TYR A 185 22.85 -4.26 -2.34
C TYR A 185 24.04 -3.76 -3.17
N SER A 186 24.36 -4.44 -4.28
CA SER A 186 25.43 -4.02 -5.19
C SER A 186 25.11 -2.68 -5.85
N PHE A 187 23.87 -2.50 -6.34
CA PHE A 187 23.40 -1.26 -6.95
C PHE A 187 23.42 -0.11 -5.95
N TYR A 188 22.90 -0.31 -4.73
CA TYR A 188 22.94 0.69 -3.66
C TYR A 188 24.37 1.18 -3.40
N THR A 189 25.29 0.24 -3.20
CA THR A 189 26.69 0.56 -2.88
C THR A 189 27.38 1.31 -4.02
N LYS A 190 27.08 0.96 -5.28
CA LYS A 190 27.76 1.51 -6.45
C LYS A 190 27.13 2.80 -6.94
N GLU A 191 25.81 2.93 -6.94
CA GLU A 191 25.10 3.99 -7.66
C GLU A 191 24.32 4.94 -6.74
N ILE A 192 24.00 4.53 -5.51
CA ILE A 192 23.16 5.33 -4.59
C ILE A 192 24.00 5.96 -3.48
N TYR A 193 24.76 5.16 -2.72
CA TYR A 193 25.51 5.60 -1.55
C TYR A 193 26.53 6.69 -1.91
N GLY A 194 26.44 7.86 -1.28
CA GLY A 194 27.28 9.03 -1.57
C GLY A 194 27.06 9.70 -2.93
N LYS A 195 26.04 9.29 -3.70
CA LYS A 195 25.84 9.72 -5.10
C LYS A 195 24.43 10.26 -5.41
N CYS A 196 23.42 9.80 -4.68
CA CYS A 196 22.04 10.24 -4.81
C CYS A 196 21.64 11.18 -3.67
N ASP A 197 20.60 11.97 -3.86
CA ASP A 197 19.96 12.77 -2.80
C ASP A 197 18.85 11.96 -2.11
N ILE A 198 18.24 11.01 -2.84
CA ILE A 198 17.09 10.23 -2.41
C ILE A 198 17.30 8.75 -2.74
N CYS A 199 16.86 7.87 -1.85
CA CYS A 199 16.76 6.43 -2.09
C CYS A 199 15.31 5.98 -1.86
N VAL A 200 14.70 5.35 -2.86
CA VAL A 200 13.35 4.78 -2.79
C VAL A 200 13.48 3.26 -2.82
N SER A 201 12.88 2.56 -1.86
CA SER A 201 12.89 1.10 -1.75
C SER A 201 11.54 0.63 -1.25
N HIS A 202 10.97 -0.45 -1.77
CA HIS A 202 9.73 -0.98 -1.19
C HIS A 202 9.96 -1.45 0.27
N VAL A 203 10.98 -2.28 0.50
CA VAL A 203 11.32 -2.76 1.84
C VAL A 203 12.05 -1.67 2.65
N PRO A 204 11.70 -1.47 3.94
CA PRO A 204 12.38 -0.54 4.82
C PRO A 204 13.89 -0.77 4.92
N VAL A 205 14.64 0.31 4.78
CA VAL A 205 16.10 0.36 4.97
C VAL A 205 16.50 1.19 6.19
N LEU A 206 15.54 1.88 6.79
CA LEU A 206 15.66 2.47 8.12
C LEU A 206 14.93 1.63 9.16
N LYS A 207 15.32 1.83 10.40
CA LYS A 207 14.83 1.03 11.52
C LYS A 207 13.49 1.62 11.99
N LEU A 208 12.41 0.85 11.87
CA LEU A 208 11.10 1.24 12.37
C LEU A 208 10.99 1.07 13.89
N GLU A 209 10.06 1.80 14.52
CA GLU A 209 9.77 1.65 15.94
C GLU A 209 9.41 0.17 16.26
N GLY A 210 9.88 -0.34 17.41
CA GLY A 210 9.69 -1.76 17.79
C GLY A 210 10.70 -2.75 17.19
N THR A 211 11.47 -2.40 16.16
CA THR A 211 12.54 -3.27 15.64
C THR A 211 13.82 -3.13 16.50
N ARG A 212 14.24 -4.18 17.22
CA ARG A 212 15.39 -4.11 18.18
C ARG A 212 16.78 -4.08 17.51
N GLY A 213 17.00 -3.19 16.51
CA GLY A 213 18.31 -2.97 15.87
C GLY A 213 18.85 -4.17 15.09
N LYS A 214 18.02 -5.20 14.89
CA LYS A 214 18.32 -6.40 14.14
C LYS A 214 17.48 -6.36 12.88
N GLU A 215 18.12 -6.75 11.78
CA GLU A 215 17.44 -7.00 10.51
C GLU A 215 16.30 -8.00 10.71
N THR A 216 15.17 -7.75 10.05
CA THR A 216 13.95 -8.56 10.11
C THR A 216 13.43 -8.80 8.70
N THR A 217 12.37 -9.56 8.56
CA THR A 217 11.68 -9.73 7.27
C THR A 217 11.07 -8.44 6.75
N TYR A 218 10.91 -7.41 7.58
CA TYR A 218 10.32 -6.14 7.19
C TYR A 218 11.33 -4.99 7.16
N PHE A 219 12.62 -5.29 7.37
CA PHE A 219 13.68 -4.30 7.44
C PHE A 219 15.00 -4.92 6.99
N THR A 220 15.57 -4.40 5.90
CA THR A 220 16.86 -4.84 5.36
C THR A 220 17.95 -3.84 5.71
N LYS A 221 19.02 -4.30 6.35
CA LYS A 221 20.05 -3.39 6.90
C LYS A 221 21.05 -2.98 5.82
N LEU A 222 21.21 -1.68 5.60
CA LEU A 222 22.24 -1.10 4.71
C LEU A 222 23.22 -0.20 5.48
N LYS A 223 24.36 0.12 4.86
CA LYS A 223 25.24 1.21 5.32
C LYS A 223 24.59 2.53 4.96
N LEU A 224 24.07 3.27 5.93
CA LEU A 224 23.32 4.50 5.66
C LEU A 224 24.25 5.70 5.41
N ASP A 225 23.82 6.57 4.51
CA ASP A 225 24.38 7.90 4.26
C ASP A 225 23.43 8.97 4.83
N PRO A 226 23.89 9.85 5.74
CA PRO A 226 23.05 10.86 6.36
C PRO A 226 22.63 11.99 5.42
N ASN A 227 23.25 12.09 4.23
CA ASN A 227 22.87 13.08 3.21
C ASN A 227 21.75 12.59 2.29
N ILE A 228 21.36 11.32 2.41
CA ILE A 228 20.29 10.71 1.61
C ILE A 228 18.99 10.68 2.42
N ILE A 229 17.88 11.06 1.78
CA ILE A 229 16.54 10.84 2.32
C ILE A 229 16.01 9.50 1.80
N TYR A 230 15.54 8.65 2.71
CA TYR A 230 15.06 7.30 2.37
C TYR A 230 13.53 7.24 2.36
N PHE A 231 12.94 6.67 1.31
CA PHE A 231 11.50 6.41 1.22
C PHE A 231 11.26 4.91 1.11
N PHE A 232 10.30 4.41 1.88
CA PHE A 232 9.95 2.98 1.87
C PHE A 232 8.53 2.69 2.32
N GLY A 233 8.03 1.51 1.97
CA GLY A 233 6.69 1.03 2.36
C GLY A 233 6.77 -0.32 3.05
N HIS A 234 6.02 -1.29 2.51
CA HIS A 234 5.91 -2.69 2.90
C HIS A 234 5.26 -2.96 4.27
N THR A 235 5.45 -2.08 5.26
CA THR A 235 4.89 -2.26 6.61
C THR A 235 3.56 -1.59 6.80
N HIS A 236 3.04 -0.92 5.76
CA HIS A 236 1.72 -0.30 5.74
C HIS A 236 1.58 0.88 6.72
N GLU A 237 2.71 1.41 7.19
CA GLU A 237 2.74 2.56 8.08
C GLU A 237 3.01 3.84 7.28
N ASN A 238 2.53 4.97 7.80
CA ASN A 238 2.88 6.28 7.27
C ASN A 238 3.45 7.14 8.39
N GLU A 239 4.77 7.34 8.36
CA GLU A 239 5.50 8.08 9.39
C GLU A 239 6.78 8.71 8.85
N GLU A 240 7.29 9.75 9.52
CA GLU A 240 8.68 10.18 9.39
C GLU A 240 9.55 9.34 10.35
N VAL A 241 10.61 8.77 9.81
CA VAL A 241 11.56 7.92 10.55
C VAL A 241 12.89 8.65 10.67
N THR A 242 13.41 8.76 11.90
CA THR A 242 14.77 9.27 12.15
C THR A 242 15.62 8.19 12.79
N ASN A 243 16.65 7.77 12.06
CA ASN A 243 17.70 6.90 12.57
C ASN A 243 18.94 7.69 12.95
N TYR A 244 19.86 7.06 13.68
CA TYR A 244 21.18 7.62 13.98
C TYR A 244 22.28 6.61 13.62
N ILE A 245 23.34 7.11 13.00
CA ILE A 245 24.56 6.34 12.71
C ILE A 245 25.77 7.00 13.37
N THR A 246 26.77 6.20 13.69
CA THR A 246 28.08 6.69 14.12
C THR A 246 28.96 6.87 12.88
N GLN A 247 29.51 8.06 12.69
CA GLN A 247 30.46 8.39 11.63
C GLN A 247 31.87 7.86 11.96
N GLU A 248 32.78 7.92 10.98
CA GLU A 248 34.17 7.47 11.15
C GLU A 248 34.94 8.25 12.23
N ASP A 249 34.59 9.53 12.43
CA ASP A 249 35.15 10.39 13.49
C ASP A 249 34.51 10.17 14.87
N GLY A 250 33.59 9.20 14.99
CA GLY A 250 32.87 8.88 16.23
C GLY A 250 31.65 9.76 16.52
N THR A 251 31.36 10.77 15.69
CA THR A 251 30.18 11.62 15.85
C THR A 251 28.89 10.89 15.46
N LYS A 252 27.75 11.33 15.98
CA LYS A 252 26.44 10.79 15.59
C LYS A 252 25.81 11.68 14.52
N ALA A 253 25.40 11.07 13.42
CA ALA A 253 24.60 11.72 12.37
C ALA A 253 23.17 11.18 12.40
N SER A 254 22.18 12.07 12.23
CA SER A 254 20.81 11.65 11.96
C SER A 254 20.66 11.26 10.50
N VAL A 255 19.82 10.26 10.24
CA VAL A 255 19.44 9.81 8.90
C VAL A 255 17.93 9.90 8.84
N LYS A 256 17.40 10.63 7.86
CA LYS A 256 15.96 10.84 7.68
C LYS A 256 15.38 9.86 6.68
N GLY A 257 14.16 9.42 6.93
CA GLY A 257 13.36 8.75 5.93
C GLY A 257 11.88 8.76 6.25
N TYR A 258 11.12 8.11 5.39
CA TYR A 258 9.68 8.19 5.37
C TYR A 258 9.11 6.82 5.05
N ASN A 259 8.30 6.30 5.98
CA ASN A 259 7.38 5.23 5.64
C ASN A 259 6.18 5.84 4.92
N ILE A 260 5.85 5.31 3.75
CA ILE A 260 4.88 5.89 2.81
C ILE A 260 3.77 4.91 2.44
N GLY A 261 3.56 3.90 3.29
CA GLY A 261 2.55 2.87 3.09
C GLY A 261 1.14 3.39 3.34
N VAL A 262 0.23 3.13 2.40
CA VAL A 262 -1.21 3.29 2.60
C VAL A 262 -1.77 2.14 3.43
N GLY A 263 -1.46 0.92 3.01
CA GLY A 263 -1.89 -0.31 3.65
C GLY A 263 -3.21 -0.86 3.12
N TYR A 264 -3.78 -1.79 3.87
CA TYR A 264 -5.02 -2.46 3.50
C TYR A 264 -6.24 -1.59 3.84
N PRO A 265 -7.43 -1.90 3.30
CA PRO A 265 -8.66 -1.21 3.70
C PRO A 265 -8.85 -1.22 5.22
N PRO A 266 -9.50 -0.21 5.81
CA PRO A 266 -9.62 -0.08 7.27
C PRO A 266 -10.21 -1.32 7.96
N ASP A 267 -11.05 -2.08 7.26
CA ASP A 267 -11.65 -3.31 7.77
C ASP A 267 -10.63 -4.42 8.10
N TYR A 268 -9.44 -4.38 7.49
CA TYR A 268 -8.33 -5.30 7.76
C TYR A 268 -7.51 -4.90 9.00
N GLY A 269 -7.68 -3.67 9.52
CA GLY A 269 -7.01 -3.19 10.72
C GLY A 269 -5.47 -3.13 10.62
N ARG A 270 -4.93 -2.93 9.42
CA ARG A 270 -3.48 -2.89 9.15
C ARG A 270 -3.13 -1.72 8.22
N GLY A 271 -2.47 -0.73 8.80
CA GLY A 271 -2.06 0.51 8.15
C GLY A 271 -3.09 1.63 8.24
N VAL A 272 -2.82 2.74 7.53
CA VAL A 272 -3.73 3.89 7.50
C VAL A 272 -5.05 3.53 6.83
N GLY A 273 -4.98 2.76 5.75
CA GLY A 273 -6.12 2.27 4.99
C GLY A 273 -6.91 3.34 4.27
N ILE A 274 -6.44 4.59 4.27
CA ILE A 274 -7.05 5.71 3.55
C ILE A 274 -6.14 6.02 2.36
N PRO A 275 -6.59 5.89 1.10
CA PRO A 275 -5.77 6.24 -0.07
C PRO A 275 -5.27 7.68 0.01
N HIS A 276 -3.96 7.89 -0.10
CA HIS A 276 -3.32 9.21 -0.04
C HIS A 276 -1.93 9.19 -0.69
N LEU A 277 -1.35 10.37 -0.87
CA LEU A 277 0.02 10.58 -1.30
C LEU A 277 0.75 11.46 -0.27
N ARG A 278 2.07 11.33 -0.21
CA ARG A 278 2.91 12.35 0.43
C ARG A 278 3.51 13.23 -0.66
N THR A 279 3.58 14.53 -0.40
CA THR A 279 4.01 15.53 -1.40
C THR A 279 5.30 16.19 -0.96
N PHE A 280 6.31 16.17 -1.82
CA PHE A 280 7.63 16.71 -1.51
C PHE A 280 8.05 17.78 -2.50
N LYS A 281 8.41 18.95 -1.95
CA LYS A 281 8.88 20.11 -2.70
C LYS A 281 10.23 20.57 -2.22
N TRP A 282 11.02 21.12 -3.14
CA TRP A 282 12.21 21.85 -2.77
C TRP A 282 11.82 23.28 -2.40
N LEU A 283 12.02 23.66 -1.13
CA LEU A 283 11.80 25.03 -0.68
C LEU A 283 13.07 25.85 -0.88
N GLU A 284 13.03 26.77 -1.84
CA GLU A 284 14.18 27.59 -2.26
C GLU A 284 14.80 28.36 -1.10
N LYS A 285 13.95 28.97 -0.25
CA LYS A 285 14.41 29.76 0.91
C LYS A 285 15.20 28.93 1.93
N GLU A 286 14.89 27.65 2.05
CA GLU A 286 15.51 26.73 3.01
C GLU A 286 16.58 25.84 2.36
N ASN A 287 16.68 25.88 1.03
CA ASN A 287 17.53 25.00 0.22
C ASN A 287 17.40 23.52 0.64
N LYS A 288 16.15 23.07 0.80
CA LYS A 288 15.82 21.78 1.39
C LYS A 288 14.57 21.17 0.76
N LEU A 289 14.55 19.84 0.68
CA LEU A 289 13.35 19.06 0.36
C LEU A 289 12.45 19.00 1.60
N THR A 290 11.22 19.47 1.46
CA THR A 290 10.24 19.56 2.53
C THR A 290 8.95 18.87 2.10
N GLU A 291 8.37 18.10 3.02
CA GLU A 291 7.04 17.57 2.86
C GLU A 291 6.01 18.70 2.99
N ILE A 292 5.10 18.79 2.03
CA ILE A 292 3.90 19.61 2.13
C ILE A 292 2.85 18.71 2.78
N SER A 293 2.46 19.09 4.00
CA SER A 293 1.61 18.28 4.89
C SER A 293 0.37 17.74 4.18
N CYS A 294 0.03 16.49 4.48
CA CYS A 294 -1.21 15.85 4.07
C CYS A 294 -2.22 15.89 5.24
N ASN A 295 -3.45 16.36 5.01
CA ASN A 295 -4.52 16.37 6.03
C ASN A 295 -5.14 14.97 6.24
N ILE A 296 -4.35 14.00 6.69
CA ILE A 296 -4.88 12.65 7.01
C ILE A 296 -5.65 12.66 8.34
N GLU A 297 -5.26 13.49 9.32
CA GLU A 297 -5.93 13.56 10.63
C GLU A 297 -7.39 14.00 10.55
N GLN A 298 -7.72 14.99 9.71
CA GLN A 298 -9.11 15.43 9.49
C GLN A 298 -9.97 14.32 8.88
N ASN A 299 -9.41 13.57 7.93
CA ASN A 299 -10.12 12.48 7.27
C ASN A 299 -10.39 11.28 8.19
N LYS A 300 -9.52 10.98 9.17
CA LYS A 300 -9.82 9.94 10.18
C LYS A 300 -11.05 10.31 11.00
N THR A 301 -11.17 11.56 11.43
CA THR A 301 -12.31 12.03 12.24
C THR A 301 -13.61 12.04 11.43
N ASP A 302 -13.53 12.43 10.15
CA ASP A 302 -14.67 12.40 9.24
C ASP A 302 -15.08 10.98 8.84
N LEU A 303 -14.13 10.06 8.59
CA LEU A 303 -14.43 8.65 8.33
C LEU A 303 -15.03 7.96 9.56
N GLU A 304 -14.50 8.22 10.75
CA GLU A 304 -15.07 7.74 12.02
C GLU A 304 -16.49 8.26 12.21
N ARG A 305 -16.73 9.53 11.88
CA ARG A 305 -18.06 10.14 11.95
C ARG A 305 -19.03 9.55 10.92
N GLU A 306 -18.60 9.37 9.66
CA GLU A 306 -19.39 8.73 8.61
C GLU A 306 -19.70 7.26 8.93
N ASN A 307 -18.71 6.49 9.39
CA ASN A 307 -18.90 5.11 9.83
C ASN A 307 -19.86 5.02 11.03
N ASN A 308 -19.74 5.94 11.99
CA ASN A 308 -20.67 6.02 13.12
C ASN A 308 -22.10 6.34 12.67
N GLU A 309 -22.29 7.25 11.71
CA GLU A 309 -23.61 7.56 11.15
C GLU A 309 -24.17 6.40 10.32
N LEU A 310 -23.33 5.68 9.58
CA LEU A 310 -23.72 4.49 8.82
C LEU A 310 -24.16 3.36 9.76
N MET A 311 -23.40 3.13 10.84
CA MET A 311 -23.74 2.15 11.88
C MET A 311 -25.03 2.52 12.60
N LYS A 312 -25.24 3.79 12.96
CA LYS A 312 -26.52 4.28 13.51
C LYS A 312 -27.68 4.05 12.53
N LYS A 313 -27.47 4.29 11.23
CA LYS A 313 -28.48 4.05 10.19
C LYS A 313 -28.84 2.57 10.06
N TYR A 314 -27.85 1.68 10.09
CA TYR A 314 -28.08 0.23 10.06
C TYR A 314 -28.76 -0.28 11.34
N ALA A 315 -28.34 0.20 12.51
CA ALA A 315 -28.97 -0.11 13.79
C ALA A 315 -30.45 0.32 13.81
N ARG A 316 -30.77 1.54 13.35
CA ARG A 316 -32.16 2.02 13.20
C ARG A 316 -32.96 1.18 12.21
N LYS A 317 -32.37 0.80 11.08
CA LYS A 317 -33.01 -0.06 10.08
C LYS A 317 -33.29 -1.46 10.64
N PHE A 318 -32.36 -2.00 11.44
CA PHE A 318 -32.50 -3.29 12.12
C PHE A 318 -33.61 -3.24 13.19
N ILE A 319 -33.61 -2.24 14.08
CA ILE A 319 -34.65 -2.03 15.10
C ILE A 319 -36.05 -1.93 14.45
N ARG A 320 -36.15 -1.19 13.33
CA ARG A 320 -37.40 -1.02 12.59
C ARG A 320 -37.86 -2.30 11.86
N LEU A 321 -36.92 -3.10 11.33
CA LEU A 321 -37.21 -4.38 10.68
C LEU A 321 -37.69 -5.44 11.68
N TYR A 322 -37.29 -5.34 12.95
CA TYR A 322 -37.60 -6.34 13.98
C TYR A 322 -38.62 -5.87 15.03
N ASN A 323 -39.24 -4.71 14.84
CA ASN A 323 -40.29 -4.16 15.71
C ASN A 323 -39.90 -4.16 17.21
N LEU A 324 -38.62 -3.87 17.48
CA LEU A 324 -38.11 -3.73 18.84
C LEU A 324 -38.50 -2.32 19.33
N GLU A 325 -39.21 -2.23 20.47
CA GLU A 325 -39.55 -0.94 21.07
C GLU A 325 -38.27 -0.15 21.37
N TYR A 326 -38.20 1.04 20.78
CA TYR A 326 -37.10 1.98 20.96
C TYR A 326 -37.40 2.81 22.21
N ASP A 327 -36.85 2.41 23.35
CA ASP A 327 -36.88 3.24 24.56
C ASP A 327 -35.66 4.17 24.52
N GLY A 328 -35.93 5.47 24.57
CA GLY A 328 -34.98 6.53 24.22
C GLY A 328 -33.71 6.56 25.07
N ASP A 329 -32.67 7.17 24.48
CA ASP A 329 -31.40 7.55 25.11
C ASP A 329 -30.47 6.43 25.60
N VAL A 330 -29.99 5.61 24.65
CA VAL A 330 -28.70 4.95 24.83
C VAL A 330 -27.60 5.95 24.45
N ASN A 331 -26.95 6.53 25.47
CA ASN A 331 -25.72 7.27 25.28
C ASN A 331 -24.60 6.29 24.92
N TYR A 332 -24.33 6.13 23.62
CA TYR A 332 -23.33 5.21 23.07
C TYR A 332 -21.88 5.53 23.47
N SER A 333 -21.63 6.61 24.22
CA SER A 333 -20.30 7.02 24.66
C SER A 333 -19.66 6.12 25.73
N HIS A 334 -20.42 5.20 26.35
CA HIS A 334 -19.92 4.40 27.49
C HIS A 334 -20.00 2.88 27.37
N VAL A 335 -20.44 2.31 26.23
CA VAL A 335 -20.65 0.85 26.15
C VAL A 335 -19.65 0.11 25.25
N TYR A 336 -18.90 0.76 24.36
CA TYR A 336 -18.05 0.03 23.41
C TYR A 336 -16.58 0.44 23.50
N ARG A 337 -15.86 -0.16 24.44
CA ARG A 337 -14.39 -0.05 24.54
C ARG A 337 -13.64 -0.96 23.56
N ASN A 338 -14.29 -1.94 22.91
CA ASN A 338 -13.65 -2.80 21.91
C ASN A 338 -14.64 -3.35 20.86
N LYS A 339 -14.23 -3.36 19.58
CA LYS A 339 -14.96 -3.89 18.39
C LYS A 339 -15.47 -5.33 18.59
N THR A 340 -14.72 -6.13 19.36
CA THR A 340 -15.00 -7.53 19.67
C THR A 340 -16.26 -7.74 20.52
N ASP A 341 -16.60 -6.80 21.40
CA ASP A 341 -17.78 -6.91 22.27
C ASP A 341 -19.08 -6.63 21.50
N LEU A 342 -19.05 -5.69 20.56
CA LEU A 342 -20.17 -5.38 19.68
C LEU A 342 -20.45 -6.52 18.69
N GLU A 343 -19.42 -7.11 18.08
CA GLU A 343 -19.57 -8.28 17.20
C GLU A 343 -20.11 -9.51 17.96
N ARG A 344 -19.72 -9.66 19.23
CA ARG A 344 -20.24 -10.71 20.11
C ARG A 344 -21.72 -10.48 20.43
N GLU A 345 -22.12 -9.26 20.79
CA GLU A 345 -23.53 -8.94 21.05
C GLU A 345 -24.40 -9.08 19.80
N ILE A 346 -23.91 -8.66 18.63
CA ILE A 346 -24.63 -8.85 17.36
C ILE A 346 -24.77 -10.34 17.05
N LYS A 347 -23.72 -11.15 17.24
CA LYS A 347 -23.80 -12.62 17.06
C LYS A 347 -24.76 -13.28 18.04
N GLU A 348 -24.79 -12.84 19.29
CA GLU A 348 -25.71 -13.35 20.32
C GLU A 348 -27.16 -12.94 20.03
N LEU A 349 -27.40 -11.69 19.60
CA LEU A 349 -28.70 -11.23 19.12
C LEU A 349 -29.18 -12.03 17.91
N VAL A 350 -28.31 -12.23 16.91
CA VAL A 350 -28.63 -13.05 15.73
C VAL A 350 -28.95 -14.48 16.14
N LYS A 351 -28.17 -15.12 17.02
CA LYS A 351 -28.48 -16.45 17.57
C LYS A 351 -29.84 -16.48 18.29
N LYS A 352 -30.11 -15.51 19.15
CA LYS A 352 -31.34 -15.42 19.96
C LYS A 352 -32.59 -15.27 19.09
N TYR A 353 -32.47 -14.60 17.95
CA TYR A 353 -33.61 -14.29 17.08
C TYR A 353 -33.64 -15.08 15.75
N VAL A 354 -32.65 -15.94 15.48
CA VAL A 354 -32.55 -16.77 14.24
C VAL A 354 -33.80 -17.60 13.96
N GLY A 355 -34.46 -18.12 15.00
CA GLY A 355 -35.73 -18.85 14.86
C GLY A 355 -36.90 -17.97 14.42
N LYS A 356 -36.95 -16.72 14.90
CA LYS A 356 -37.98 -15.74 14.50
C LYS A 356 -37.71 -15.17 13.10
N ILE A 357 -36.44 -15.01 12.71
CA ILE A 357 -36.01 -14.57 11.38
C ILE A 357 -36.44 -15.58 10.31
N LYS A 358 -36.21 -16.88 10.54
CA LYS A 358 -36.63 -17.95 9.61
C LYS A 358 -38.16 -18.08 9.49
N ALA A 359 -38.90 -17.89 10.59
CA ALA A 359 -40.36 -17.92 10.55
C ALA A 359 -40.96 -16.75 9.74
N PHE A 360 -40.33 -15.58 9.77
CA PHE A 360 -40.77 -14.39 9.03
C PHE A 360 -40.46 -14.47 7.53
N ASP A 361 -39.31 -15.03 7.15
CA ASP A 361 -38.95 -15.29 5.74
C ASP A 361 -39.89 -16.28 5.05
N ILE A 362 -40.42 -17.26 5.80
CA ILE A 362 -41.41 -18.22 5.29
C ILE A 362 -42.78 -17.55 5.09
N LEU A 363 -43.15 -16.61 5.97
CA LEU A 363 -44.39 -15.84 5.86
C LEU A 363 -44.36 -14.82 4.70
N ASN A 364 -43.21 -14.21 4.42
CA ASN A 364 -43.05 -13.24 3.32
C ASN A 364 -42.83 -13.87 1.95
N LYS A 365 -42.49 -15.17 1.86
CA LYS A 365 -42.44 -15.93 0.59
C LYS A 365 -43.80 -16.45 0.13
N ARG A 366 -44.87 -16.22 0.89
CA ARG A 366 -46.25 -16.62 0.57
C ARG A 366 -47.19 -15.44 0.30
N LYS A 367 -46.66 -14.23 0.17
CA LYS A 367 -47.32 -13.09 -0.47
C LYS A 367 -46.62 -12.82 -1.80
#